data_AF-A0A1T5HY78-F1
#
_entry.id   AF-A0A1T5HY78-F1
#
_cell.length_a   1.000
_cell.length_b   1.000
_cell.length_c   1.000
_cell.angle_alpha   90.00
_cell.angle_beta   90.00
_cell.angle_gamma   90.00
#
_symmetry.space_group_name_H-M   'P 1'
#
loop_
_entity.id
_entity.type
_entity.pdbx_description
1 polymer ?
#
loop_
_entity_poly.entity_id
_entity_poly.type
_entity_poly.pdbx_seq_one_letter_code
_entity_poly.pdbx_strand_id
1 'polypeptide(L)'
;MNTQDLAALSKISTIAAILCTALLLLGNYGLASAMPIAPEDGFNFINLVFFMGFNTLFVTFLAFLLKTLATANKKRNQRYARA
;
A
#
# COMPACT_ATOMS: atom_id res chain seq x y z
N MET A 1 25.42 0.26 -7.26
CA MET A 1 24.24 -0.55 -6.87
C MET A 1 24.19 -1.78 -7.76
N ASN A 2 24.39 -2.95 -7.14
CA ASN A 2 24.52 -4.21 -7.85
C ASN A 2 23.14 -4.64 -8.40
N THR A 3 23.10 -5.41 -9.49
CA THR A 3 21.83 -5.90 -10.07
C THR A 3 21.07 -6.80 -9.09
N GLN A 4 21.80 -7.49 -8.23
CA GLN A 4 21.28 -8.31 -7.15
C GLN A 4 20.52 -7.49 -6.09
N ASP A 5 21.03 -6.31 -5.72
CA ASP A 5 20.37 -5.40 -4.77
C ASP A 5 19.06 -4.86 -5.33
N LEU A 6 19.05 -4.51 -6.62
CA LEU A 6 17.87 -3.98 -7.31
C LEU A 6 16.78 -5.06 -7.45
N ALA A 7 17.18 -6.30 -7.70
CA ALA A 7 16.27 -7.45 -7.77
C ALA A 7 15.70 -7.83 -6.39
N ALA A 8 16.52 -7.81 -5.35
CA ALA A 8 16.09 -8.05 -3.97
C ALA A 8 15.10 -6.96 -3.50
N LEU A 9 15.42 -5.69 -3.77
CA LEU A 9 14.56 -4.55 -3.44
C LEU A 9 13.20 -4.63 -4.15
N SER A 10 13.19 -5.05 -5.42
CA SER A 10 11.95 -5.28 -6.17
C SER A 10 11.10 -6.38 -5.53
N LYS A 11 11.68 -7.53 -5.16
CA LYS A 11 10.94 -8.64 -4.52
C LYS A 11 10.34 -8.22 -3.17
N ILE A 12 11.13 -7.56 -2.32
CA ILE A 12 10.68 -7.10 -1.01
C ILE A 12 9.57 -6.05 -1.16
N SER A 13 9.73 -5.09 -2.10
CA SER A 13 8.72 -4.08 -2.37
C SER A 13 7.41 -4.68 -2.87
N THR A 14 7.45 -5.75 -3.68
CA THR A 14 6.25 -6.45 -4.14
C THR A 14 5.54 -7.14 -2.98
N ILE A 15 6.28 -7.85 -2.13
CA ILE A 15 5.71 -8.49 -0.92
C ILE A 15 5.08 -7.44 -0.01
N ALA A 16 5.78 -6.31 0.22
CA ALA A 16 5.27 -5.21 1.01
C ALA A 16 3.99 -4.61 0.40
N ALA A 17 3.89 -4.49 -0.93
CA ALA A 17 2.70 -3.98 -1.59
C ALA A 17 1.51 -4.94 -1.45
N ILE A 18 1.75 -6.25 -1.55
CA ILE A 18 0.73 -7.28 -1.34
C ILE A 18 0.25 -7.24 0.12
N LEU A 19 1.16 -7.21 1.09
CA LEU A 19 0.82 -7.11 2.51
C LEU A 19 0.05 -5.82 2.81
N CYS A 20 0.48 -4.69 2.26
CA CYS A 20 -0.20 -3.40 2.41
C CYS A 20 -1.63 -3.44 1.85
N THR A 21 -1.82 -4.09 0.69
CA THR A 21 -3.15 -4.28 0.10
C THR A 21 -4.02 -5.20 0.95
N ALA A 22 -3.47 -6.30 1.47
CA ALA A 22 -4.18 -7.20 2.36
C ALA A 22 -4.61 -6.50 3.66
N LEU A 23 -3.73 -5.69 4.24
CA LEU A 23 -4.04 -4.88 5.43
C LEU A 23 -5.10 -3.82 5.14
N LEU A 24 -5.08 -3.18 3.96
CA LEU A 24 -6.14 -2.26 3.54
C LEU A 24 -7.52 -2.93 3.51
N LEU A 25 -7.61 -4.10 2.87
CA LEU A 25 -8.85 -4.85 2.77
C LEU A 25 -9.33 -5.31 4.15
N LEU A 26 -8.44 -5.93 4.93
CA LEU A 26 -8.77 -6.45 6.25
C LEU A 26 -9.11 -5.33 7.24
N GLY A 27 -8.36 -4.23 7.23
CA GLY A 27 -8.60 -3.08 8.09
C GLY A 27 -9.89 -2.35 7.74
N ASN A 28 -10.21 -2.17 6.45
CA ASN A 28 -11.49 -1.62 6.04
C ASN A 28 -12.66 -2.53 6.40
N TYR A 29 -12.50 -3.84 6.25
CA TYR A 29 -13.52 -4.80 6.68
C TYR A 29 -13.73 -4.78 8.21
N GLY A 30 -12.63 -4.73 8.99
CA GLY A 30 -12.67 -4.62 10.44
C GLY A 30 -13.33 -3.32 10.91
N LEU A 31 -12.98 -2.20 10.29
CA LEU A 31 -13.60 -0.90 10.57
C LEU A 31 -15.09 -0.92 10.24
N ALA A 32 -15.48 -1.43 9.06
CA ALA A 32 -16.90 -1.48 8.68
C ALA A 32 -17.75 -2.40 9.57
N SER A 33 -17.18 -3.50 10.06
CA SER A 33 -17.89 -4.48 10.90
C SER A 33 -17.93 -4.12 12.39
N ALA A 34 -16.82 -3.65 12.96
CA ALA A 34 -16.73 -3.37 14.40
C ALA A 34 -17.06 -1.90 14.74
N MET A 35 -16.86 -0.97 13.81
CA MET A 35 -17.01 0.46 14.01
C MET A 35 -17.64 1.14 12.78
N PRO A 36 -18.92 0.85 12.48
CA PRO A 36 -19.61 1.48 11.36
C PRO A 36 -19.58 3.00 11.50
N ILE A 37 -19.48 3.68 10.35
CA ILE A 37 -19.45 5.15 10.26
C ILE A 37 -20.87 5.73 10.44
N ALA A 38 -21.89 4.96 10.03
CA ALA A 38 -23.30 5.30 10.20
C ALA A 38 -24.03 4.14 10.89
N PRO A 39 -23.86 3.97 12.21
CA PRO A 39 -24.72 3.11 13.01
C PRO A 39 -26.15 3.67 13.08
N GLU A 40 -27.11 2.84 13.50
CA GLU A 40 -28.53 3.24 13.64
C GLU A 40 -28.71 4.41 14.62
N ASP A 41 -27.80 4.56 15.57
CA ASP A 41 -27.81 5.63 16.59
C ASP A 41 -27.24 6.98 16.10
N GLY A 42 -26.85 7.07 14.82
CA GLY A 42 -26.39 8.32 14.19
C GLY A 42 -24.92 8.30 13.73
N PHE A 43 -24.50 9.37 13.07
CA PHE A 43 -23.19 9.43 12.40
C PHE A 43 -22.02 9.51 13.39
N ASN A 44 -21.05 8.60 13.28
CA ASN A 44 -19.88 8.56 14.14
C ASN A 44 -18.66 9.22 13.47
N PHE A 45 -18.43 10.49 13.81
CA PHE A 45 -17.29 11.27 13.30
C PHE A 45 -15.92 10.69 13.70
N ILE A 46 -15.80 10.08 14.87
CA ILE A 46 -14.53 9.48 15.32
C ILE A 46 -14.18 8.30 14.40
N ASN A 47 -15.16 7.44 14.11
CA ASN A 47 -14.99 6.31 13.20
C ASN A 47 -14.66 6.78 11.77
N LEU A 48 -15.29 7.87 11.30
CA LEU A 48 -14.94 8.48 10.01
C LEU A 48 -13.47 8.90 9.96
N VAL A 49 -12.97 9.58 11.01
CA VAL A 49 -11.58 10.04 11.09
C VAL A 49 -10.61 8.85 11.11
N PHE A 50 -10.93 7.79 11.85
CA PHE A 50 -10.14 6.55 11.84
C PHE A 50 -10.14 5.88 10.47
N PHE A 51 -11.29 5.79 9.80
CA PHE A 51 -11.40 5.25 8.45
C PHE A 51 -10.58 6.07 7.44
N MET A 52 -10.71 7.39 7.46
CA MET A 52 -9.94 8.28 6.59
C MET A 52 -8.44 8.20 6.88
N GLY A 53 -8.04 8.23 8.15
CA GLY A 53 -6.64 8.17 8.56
C GLY A 53 -5.99 6.85 8.17
N PHE A 54 -6.66 5.73 8.44
CA PHE A 54 -6.20 4.39 8.05
C PHE A 54 -6.01 4.29 6.54
N ASN A 55 -7.03 4.65 5.75
CA ASN A 55 -6.94 4.61 4.29
C ASN A 55 -5.86 5.55 3.76
N THR A 56 -5.76 6.77 4.29
CA THR A 56 -4.75 7.75 3.84
C THR A 56 -3.33 7.22 4.04
N LEU A 57 -3.03 6.67 5.22
CA LEU A 57 -1.70 6.13 5.53
C LEU A 57 -1.34 4.96 4.61
N PHE A 58 -2.24 3.98 4.49
CA PHE A 58 -1.94 2.78 3.72
C PHE A 58 -1.98 3.01 2.19
N VAL A 59 -2.88 3.86 1.67
CA VAL A 59 -2.93 4.19 0.24
C VAL A 59 -1.70 4.98 -0.17
N THR A 60 -1.27 5.96 0.63
CA THR A 60 -0.04 6.73 0.33
C THR A 60 1.20 5.85 0.41
N PHE A 61 1.28 4.95 1.40
CA PHE A 61 2.36 3.97 1.50
C PHE A 61 2.37 3.00 0.31
N LEU A 62 1.21 2.51 -0.12
CA LEU A 62 1.08 1.65 -1.29
C LEU A 62 1.54 2.37 -2.57
N ALA A 63 1.13 3.62 -2.76
CA ALA A 63 1.57 4.44 -3.88
C ALA A 63 3.10 4.63 -3.89
N PHE A 64 3.71 4.83 -2.73
CA PHE A 64 5.16 4.90 -2.58
C PHE A 64 5.86 3.59 -2.97
N LEU A 65 5.34 2.44 -2.53
CA LEU A 65 5.88 1.13 -2.90
C LEU A 65 5.78 0.88 -4.41
N LEU A 66 4.63 1.17 -5.02
CA LEU A 66 4.41 1.01 -6.46
C LEU A 66 5.35 1.91 -7.27
N LYS A 67 5.53 3.17 -6.86
CA LYS A 67 6.47 4.11 -7.50
C LYS A 67 7.91 3.61 -7.41
N THR A 68 8.30 3.05 -6.27
CA THR A 68 9.63 2.48 -6.06
C THR A 68 9.85 1.26 -6.95
N LEU A 69 8.87 0.37 -7.03
CA LEU A 69 8.89 -0.81 -7.90
C LEU A 69 8.96 -0.43 -9.39
N ALA A 70 8.15 0.53 -9.84
CA ALA A 70 8.16 1.02 -11.22
C ALA A 70 9.53 1.64 -11.58
N THR A 71 10.12 2.39 -10.66
CA THR A 71 11.46 2.98 -10.83
C THR A 71 12.55 1.91 -10.93
N ALA A 72 12.49 0.89 -10.08
CA ALA A 72 13.42 -0.24 -10.12
C ALA A 72 13.32 -1.01 -11.44
N ASN A 73 12.10 -1.30 -11.92
CA ASN A 73 11.87 -1.96 -13.20
C ASN A 73 12.35 -1.12 -14.38
N LYS A 74 12.09 0.19 -14.39
CA LYS A 74 12.58 1.11 -15.43
C LYS A 74 14.11 1.10 -15.52
N LYS A 75 14.80 1.18 -14.37
CA LYS A 75 16.28 1.10 -14.31
C LYS A 75 16.79 -0.25 -14.81
N ARG A 76 16.07 -1.35 -14.55
CA ARG A 76 16.42 -2.68 -15.03
C ARG A 76 16.30 -2.78 -16.56
N ASN A 77 15.19 -2.32 -17.13
CA ASN A 77 14.94 -2.37 -18.58
C ASN A 77 15.90 -1.47 -19.38
N GLN A 78 16.25 -0.29 -18.86
CA GLN A 78 17.24 0.59 -19.48
C GLN A 78 18.65 -0.01 -19.52
N ARG A 79 19.00 -0.92 -18.60
CA ARG A 79 20.28 -1.65 -18.64
C ARG A 79 20.28 -2.76 -19.66
N TYR A 80 19.18 -3.53 -19.78
CA TYR A 80 19.07 -4.55 -20.83
C TYR A 80 19.05 -3.97 -22.25
N ALA A 81 18.50 -2.76 -22.44
CA ALA A 81 18.54 -2.08 -23.73
C ALA A 81 19.92 -1.49 -24.10
N ARG A 82 20.90 -1.52 -23.17
CA ARG A 82 22.26 -0.99 -23.36
C ARG A 82 23.34 -2.08 -23.39
N ALA A 83 22.96 -3.34 -23.18
CA ALA A 83 23.82 -4.52 -23.25
C ALA A 83 23.54 -5.26 -24.56
#